data_AF-A0A3L6SLI2-F1
#
_entry.id   AF-A0A3L6SLI2-F1
#
_cell.length_a   1.000
_cell.length_b   1.000
_cell.length_c   1.000
_cell.angle_alpha   90.00
_cell.angle_beta   90.00
_cell.angle_gamma   90.00
#
_symmetry.space_group_name_H-M   'P 1'
#
loop_
_entity.id
_entity.type
_entity.pdbx_description
1 polymer ?
#
loop_
_entity_poly.entity_id
_entity_poly.type
_entity_poly.pdbx_seq_one_letter_code
_entity_poly.pdbx_strand_id
1 'polypeptide(L)'
;MFPNVEALTIHSFNEIDNTPMVPDKFLHLKYLHVCFGSAFSPAYDYLSLVSFFDASPLLETFILSVSQRRMKHGSVFEGRFHPRRMPGYRHEKLKTVKISGFCSARSMIELTYHILENAPSLKRLTLDTTAGAARCYLGKSSKCTKMWTDIGEAHRALWAVRTYLMGKVLPAVELNVVEPCIQFHVAEYLIS
;
A
#
# COMPACT_ATOMS: atom_id res chain seq x y z
N MET A 1 1.09 -11.61 -25.46
CA MET A 1 1.12 -12.54 -24.31
C MET A 1 2.56 -12.61 -23.83
N PHE A 2 2.83 -12.46 -22.53
CA PHE A 2 4.20 -12.50 -21.98
C PHE A 2 4.38 -13.77 -21.14
N PRO A 3 4.48 -14.95 -21.78
CA PRO A 3 4.28 -16.23 -21.09
C PRO A 3 5.35 -16.55 -20.05
N ASN A 4 6.50 -15.86 -19.99
CA ASN A 4 7.59 -16.23 -19.07
C ASN A 4 8.03 -15.10 -18.13
N VAL A 5 7.23 -14.04 -17.99
CA VAL A 5 7.62 -12.92 -17.11
C VAL A 5 7.46 -13.35 -15.66
N GLU A 6 8.59 -13.50 -14.97
CA GLU A 6 8.61 -13.82 -13.54
C GLU A 6 8.63 -12.58 -12.63
N ALA A 7 9.08 -11.44 -13.16
CA ALA A 7 9.13 -10.17 -12.44
C ALA A 7 8.61 -9.02 -13.32
N LEU A 8 7.69 -8.23 -12.79
CA LEU A 8 7.07 -7.10 -13.47
C LEU A 8 7.12 -5.87 -12.57
N THR A 9 7.62 -4.77 -13.12
CA THR A 9 7.53 -3.45 -12.49
C THR A 9 6.67 -2.54 -13.36
N ILE A 10 5.63 -1.95 -12.77
CA ILE A 10 4.72 -1.01 -13.40
C ILE A 10 4.97 0.35 -12.80
N HIS A 11 5.37 1.31 -13.63
CA HIS A 11 5.46 2.71 -13.25
C HIS A 11 4.29 3.45 -13.85
N SER A 12 3.44 4.05 -13.00
CA SER A 12 2.44 5.00 -13.48
C SER A 12 2.67 6.37 -12.87
N PHE A 13 2.93 7.32 -13.76
CA PHE A 13 2.98 8.74 -13.44
C PHE A 13 1.61 9.40 -13.60
N ASN A 14 0.66 8.74 -14.28
CA ASN A 14 -0.70 9.23 -14.61
C ASN A 14 -1.78 8.19 -14.19
N GLU A 15 -3.05 8.39 -14.60
CA GLU A 15 -4.14 7.42 -14.33
C GLU A 15 -3.83 6.05 -14.92
N ILE A 16 -3.81 5.03 -14.05
CA ILE A 16 -4.11 3.66 -14.47
C ILE A 16 -5.63 3.55 -14.41
N ASP A 17 -6.28 3.18 -15.51
CA ASP A 17 -7.70 2.86 -15.47
C ASP A 17 -7.93 1.70 -14.49
N ASN A 18 -9.02 1.76 -13.72
CA ASN A 18 -9.45 0.67 -12.83
C ASN A 18 -9.89 -0.60 -13.60
N THR A 19 -9.48 -0.74 -14.86
CA THR A 19 -9.80 -1.86 -15.74
C THR A 19 -9.20 -3.13 -15.15
N PRO A 20 -10.03 -4.14 -14.82
CA PRO A 20 -9.54 -5.39 -14.28
C PRO A 20 -8.62 -6.08 -15.29
N MET A 21 -7.50 -6.62 -14.81
CA MET A 21 -6.65 -7.46 -15.63
C MET A 21 -7.41 -8.73 -16.06
N VAL A 22 -7.11 -9.20 -17.28
CA VAL A 22 -7.61 -10.49 -17.76
C VAL A 22 -7.02 -11.61 -16.90
N PRO A 23 -7.83 -12.57 -16.42
CA PRO A 23 -7.32 -13.76 -15.73
C PRO A 23 -6.23 -14.47 -16.53
N ASP A 24 -5.31 -15.14 -15.85
CA ASP A 24 -4.24 -15.96 -16.47
C ASP A 24 -3.30 -15.20 -17.43
N LYS A 25 -3.25 -13.87 -17.37
CA LYS A 25 -2.36 -13.07 -18.22
C LYS A 25 -0.88 -13.21 -17.83
N PHE A 26 -0.60 -13.46 -16.55
CA PHE A 26 0.74 -13.45 -15.95
C PHE A 26 1.01 -14.73 -15.13
N LEU A 27 0.74 -15.89 -15.73
CA LEU A 27 0.81 -17.21 -15.07
C LEU A 27 2.13 -17.52 -14.34
N HIS A 28 3.24 -16.97 -14.80
CA HIS A 28 4.58 -17.23 -14.26
C HIS A 28 5.10 -16.12 -13.35
N LEU A 29 4.32 -15.06 -13.14
CA LEU A 29 4.75 -13.90 -12.38
C LEU A 29 4.87 -14.24 -10.89
N LYS A 30 6.07 -14.07 -10.35
CA LYS A 30 6.42 -14.27 -8.94
C LYS A 30 6.63 -12.96 -8.20
N TYR A 31 6.99 -11.90 -8.91
CA TYR A 31 7.29 -10.58 -8.34
C TYR A 31 6.54 -9.48 -9.10
N LEU A 32 5.74 -8.70 -8.37
CA LEU A 32 5.05 -7.53 -8.89
C LEU A 32 5.41 -6.29 -8.07
N HIS A 33 5.89 -5.25 -8.73
CA HIS A 33 6.12 -3.95 -8.13
C HIS A 33 5.34 -2.87 -8.88
N VAL A 34 4.41 -2.20 -8.21
CA VAL A 34 3.63 -1.09 -8.75
C VAL A 34 4.07 0.21 -8.09
N CYS A 35 4.43 1.19 -8.90
CA CYS A 35 4.86 2.52 -8.46
C CYS A 35 3.87 3.59 -8.96
N PHE A 36 3.30 4.36 -8.02
CA PHE A 36 2.48 5.53 -8.30
C PHE A 36 3.23 6.82 -7.97
N GLY A 37 3.32 7.70 -8.97
CA GLY A 37 3.95 9.01 -8.85
C GLY A 37 3.04 10.08 -8.22
N SER A 38 3.58 11.30 -8.08
CA SER A 38 2.93 12.42 -7.39
C SER A 38 1.72 13.05 -8.08
N ALA A 39 1.54 12.76 -9.38
CA ALA A 39 0.38 13.20 -10.16
C ALA A 39 -0.76 12.17 -10.16
N PHE A 40 -0.72 11.18 -9.26
CA PHE A 40 -1.71 10.14 -9.18
C PHE A 40 -3.12 10.66 -8.83
N SER A 41 -4.11 10.13 -9.55
CA SER A 41 -5.50 10.54 -9.43
C SER A 41 -6.09 10.14 -8.07
N PRO A 42 -6.80 11.04 -7.38
CA PRO A 42 -7.55 10.68 -6.17
C PRO A 42 -8.68 9.67 -6.40
N ALA A 43 -9.05 9.46 -7.67
CA ALA A 43 -10.12 8.54 -8.05
C ALA A 43 -9.65 7.08 -8.19
N TYR A 44 -8.34 6.81 -8.11
CA TYR A 44 -7.88 5.44 -8.26
C TYR A 44 -8.30 4.58 -7.08
N ASP A 45 -8.79 3.40 -7.41
CA ASP A 45 -9.20 2.43 -6.42
C ASP A 45 -8.07 1.42 -6.19
N TYR A 46 -7.32 1.56 -5.08
CA TYR A 46 -6.25 0.62 -4.73
C TYR A 46 -6.73 -0.84 -4.68
N LEU A 47 -8.01 -1.08 -4.41
CA LEU A 47 -8.57 -2.43 -4.39
C LEU A 47 -8.55 -3.06 -5.80
N SER A 48 -8.56 -2.28 -6.88
CA SER A 48 -8.42 -2.76 -8.27
C SER A 48 -7.13 -3.55 -8.51
N LEU A 49 -6.09 -3.36 -7.67
CA LEU A 49 -4.84 -4.11 -7.74
C LEU A 49 -5.02 -5.60 -7.46
N VAL A 50 -6.14 -6.03 -6.84
CA VAL A 50 -6.48 -7.45 -6.67
C VAL A 50 -6.56 -8.18 -8.01
N SER A 51 -6.97 -7.50 -9.09
CA SER A 51 -7.01 -8.11 -10.43
C SER A 51 -5.63 -8.58 -10.93
N PHE A 52 -4.53 -7.97 -10.46
CA PHE A 52 -3.19 -8.48 -10.75
C PHE A 52 -2.90 -9.78 -10.02
N PHE A 53 -3.43 -9.96 -8.82
CA PHE A 53 -3.27 -11.20 -8.06
C PHE A 53 -4.05 -12.33 -8.74
N ASP A 54 -5.28 -12.05 -9.16
CA ASP A 54 -6.11 -13.01 -9.90
C ASP A 54 -5.47 -13.40 -11.26
N ALA A 55 -4.76 -12.47 -11.91
CA ALA A 55 -4.03 -12.75 -13.14
C ALA A 55 -2.67 -13.44 -12.94
N SER A 56 -2.21 -13.60 -11.69
CA SER A 56 -0.85 -14.04 -11.32
C SER A 56 -0.86 -15.12 -10.22
N PRO A 57 -1.29 -16.35 -10.50
CA PRO A 57 -1.46 -17.41 -9.49
C PRO A 57 -0.16 -17.83 -8.78
N LEU A 58 1.01 -17.54 -9.36
CA LEU A 58 2.33 -17.83 -8.78
C LEU A 58 2.96 -16.64 -8.05
N LEU A 59 2.22 -15.53 -7.86
CA LEU A 59 2.74 -14.32 -7.26
C LEU A 59 3.19 -14.57 -5.83
N GLU A 60 4.48 -14.33 -5.55
CA GLU A 60 5.08 -14.53 -4.22
C GLU A 60 5.33 -13.22 -3.49
N THR A 61 5.65 -12.16 -4.24
CA THR A 61 6.00 -10.85 -3.70
C THR A 61 5.24 -9.75 -4.41
N PHE A 62 4.55 -8.92 -3.62
CA PHE A 62 3.90 -7.70 -4.10
C PHE A 62 4.47 -6.48 -3.38
N ILE A 63 4.88 -5.48 -4.16
CA ILE A 63 5.34 -4.19 -3.66
C ILE A 63 4.47 -3.09 -4.27
N LEU A 64 3.89 -2.25 -3.42
CA LEU A 64 3.23 -1.02 -3.81
C LEU A 64 4.03 0.17 -3.29
N SER A 65 4.38 1.11 -4.15
CA SER A 65 5.09 2.34 -3.79
C SER A 65 4.27 3.54 -4.23
N VAL A 66 3.66 4.23 -3.28
CA VAL A 66 2.84 5.41 -3.52
C VAL A 66 3.59 6.65 -3.06
N SER A 67 3.90 7.55 -4.01
CA SER A 67 4.45 8.86 -3.70
C SER A 67 3.36 9.90 -3.90
N GLN A 68 2.69 10.31 -2.82
CA GLN A 68 1.68 11.38 -2.86
C GLN A 68 2.03 12.46 -1.84
N ARG A 69 1.97 13.74 -2.23
CA ARG A 69 2.25 14.85 -1.30
C ARG A 69 1.13 15.08 -0.30
N ARG A 70 -0.11 14.93 -0.76
CA ARG A 70 -1.32 15.00 0.06
C ARG A 70 -2.22 13.84 -0.33
N MET A 71 -2.78 13.18 0.67
CA MET A 71 -3.81 12.18 0.43
C MET A 71 -5.08 12.92 0.01
N LYS A 72 -5.63 12.51 -1.14
CA LYS A 72 -6.82 13.11 -1.74
C LYS A 72 -7.98 12.11 -1.92
N HIS A 73 -7.78 10.87 -1.50
CA HIS A 73 -8.78 9.80 -1.60
C HIS A 73 -9.79 9.94 -0.44
N GLY A 74 -10.96 9.31 -0.54
CA GLY A 74 -11.87 9.21 0.59
C GLY A 74 -11.23 8.41 1.74
N SER A 75 -11.29 8.94 2.96
CA SER A 75 -10.69 8.29 4.14
C SER A 75 -11.62 7.20 4.70
N VAL A 76 -11.02 6.17 5.29
CA VAL A 76 -11.75 5.10 6.00
C VAL A 76 -12.59 5.63 7.18
N PHE A 77 -12.23 6.81 7.70
CA PHE A 77 -12.93 7.46 8.81
C PHE A 77 -14.09 8.36 8.35
N GLU A 78 -14.27 8.56 7.04
CA GLU A 78 -15.39 9.31 6.46
C GLU A 78 -16.62 8.39 6.34
N GLY A 79 -17.16 7.98 7.50
CA GLY A 79 -18.35 7.16 7.61
C GLY A 79 -18.11 5.74 8.11
N ARG A 80 -19.09 4.86 7.94
CA ARG A 80 -18.97 3.46 8.39
C ARG A 80 -18.03 2.69 7.46
N PHE A 81 -17.07 1.99 8.06
CA PHE A 81 -16.20 1.09 7.34
C PHE A 81 -16.77 -0.33 7.33
N HIS A 82 -17.15 -0.77 6.14
CA HIS A 82 -17.44 -2.16 5.82
C HIS A 82 -16.60 -2.49 4.58
N PRO A 83 -15.55 -3.32 4.71
CA PRO A 83 -14.67 -3.59 3.59
C PRO A 83 -15.44 -4.29 2.48
N ARG A 84 -15.28 -3.81 1.24
CA ARG A 84 -15.82 -4.49 0.06
C ARG A 84 -15.27 -5.91 0.00
N ARG A 85 -16.16 -6.90 0.02
CA ARG A 85 -15.77 -8.29 -0.24
C ARG A 85 -15.65 -8.46 -1.74
N MET A 86 -14.44 -8.71 -2.23
CA MET A 86 -14.26 -9.13 -3.61
C MET A 86 -14.40 -10.66 -3.67
N PRO A 87 -15.24 -11.20 -4.58
CA PRO A 87 -15.10 -12.59 -4.95
C PRO A 87 -13.71 -12.76 -5.55
N GLY A 88 -12.88 -13.61 -4.95
CA GLY A 88 -11.48 -13.70 -5.33
C GLY A 88 -10.89 -15.06 -4.99
N TYR A 89 -9.90 -15.45 -5.77
CA TYR A 89 -9.14 -16.67 -5.55
C TYR A 89 -8.30 -16.55 -4.28
N ARG A 90 -7.98 -17.69 -3.67
CA ARG A 90 -6.97 -17.73 -2.61
C ARG A 90 -5.60 -17.48 -3.23
N HIS A 91 -4.88 -16.50 -2.70
CA HIS A 91 -3.54 -16.12 -3.14
C HIS A 91 -2.50 -17.02 -2.48
N GLU A 92 -2.54 -18.32 -2.85
CA GLU A 92 -1.82 -19.42 -2.18
C GLU A 92 -0.29 -19.27 -2.18
N LYS A 93 0.27 -18.47 -3.09
CA LYS A 93 1.72 -18.29 -3.21
C LYS A 93 2.22 -16.96 -2.65
N LEU A 94 1.34 -16.02 -2.31
CA LEU A 94 1.72 -14.69 -1.87
C LEU A 94 2.31 -14.75 -0.46
N LYS A 95 3.61 -14.47 -0.36
CA LYS A 95 4.40 -14.59 0.89
C LYS A 95 4.80 -13.23 1.46
N THR A 96 5.09 -12.26 0.61
CA THR A 96 5.62 -10.95 1.04
C THR A 96 4.83 -9.83 0.40
N VAL A 97 4.32 -8.92 1.24
CA VAL A 97 3.66 -7.69 0.80
C VAL A 97 4.35 -6.49 1.45
N LYS A 98 4.69 -5.49 0.63
CA LYS A 98 5.21 -4.20 1.11
C LYS A 98 4.42 -3.06 0.48
N ILE A 99 3.86 -2.20 1.31
CA ILE A 99 3.17 -0.99 0.86
C ILE A 99 3.89 0.23 1.45
N SER A 100 4.52 1.02 0.59
CA SER A 100 5.14 2.30 0.92
C SER A 100 4.22 3.46 0.52
N GLY A 101 4.09 4.46 1.39
CA GLY A 101 3.08 5.50 1.24
C GLY A 101 1.68 5.05 1.69
N PHE A 102 1.64 4.13 2.66
CA PHE A 102 0.41 3.62 3.24
C PHE A 102 -0.40 4.77 3.84
N CYS A 103 -1.67 4.87 3.47
CA CYS A 103 -2.56 5.95 3.89
C CYS A 103 -3.91 5.41 4.37
N SER A 104 -4.70 6.27 5.00
CA SER A 104 -6.06 5.98 5.48
C SER A 104 -7.11 5.91 4.37
N ALA A 105 -6.71 5.89 3.09
CA ALA A 105 -7.64 5.74 1.98
C ALA A 105 -8.47 4.46 2.14
N ARG A 106 -9.78 4.55 1.98
CA ARG A 106 -10.68 3.41 2.16
C ARG A 106 -10.24 2.19 1.33
N SER A 107 -9.95 2.40 0.05
CA SER A 107 -9.49 1.36 -0.87
C SER A 107 -8.12 0.78 -0.53
N MET A 108 -7.24 1.54 0.14
CA MET A 108 -5.94 1.05 0.64
C MET A 108 -6.14 0.08 1.81
N ILE A 109 -7.04 0.43 2.73
CA ILE A 109 -7.42 -0.45 3.85
C ILE A 109 -8.11 -1.70 3.31
N GLU A 110 -9.02 -1.56 2.34
CA GLU A 110 -9.70 -2.69 1.70
C GLU A 110 -8.73 -3.63 0.99
N LEU A 111 -7.77 -3.11 0.21
CA LEU A 111 -6.73 -3.93 -0.43
C LEU A 111 -5.97 -4.76 0.61
N THR A 112 -5.56 -4.11 1.71
CA THR A 112 -4.76 -4.76 2.75
C THR A 112 -5.58 -5.79 3.52
N TYR A 113 -6.85 -5.45 3.81
CA TYR A 113 -7.81 -6.36 4.43
C TYR A 113 -8.04 -7.60 3.53
N HIS A 114 -8.20 -7.41 2.22
CA HIS A 114 -8.35 -8.51 1.25
C HIS A 114 -7.14 -9.44 1.23
N ILE A 115 -5.92 -8.88 1.26
CA ILE A 115 -4.68 -9.65 1.34
C ILE A 115 -4.66 -10.51 2.61
N LEU A 116 -5.00 -9.93 3.76
CA LEU A 116 -5.02 -10.64 5.04
C LEU A 116 -6.05 -11.78 5.06
N GLU A 117 -7.22 -11.60 4.44
CA GLU A 117 -8.24 -12.65 4.37
C GLU A 117 -7.93 -13.75 3.34
N ASN A 118 -7.24 -13.43 2.23
CA ASN A 118 -7.15 -14.32 1.08
C ASN A 118 -5.74 -14.84 0.77
N ALA A 119 -4.69 -14.43 1.49
CA ALA A 119 -3.32 -14.93 1.30
C ALA A 119 -2.87 -15.82 2.48
N PRO A 120 -3.24 -17.13 2.51
CA PRO A 120 -2.93 -18.01 3.63
C PRO A 120 -1.42 -18.28 3.81
N SER A 121 -0.62 -18.11 2.75
CA SER A 121 0.83 -18.29 2.76
C SER A 121 1.61 -17.01 3.11
N LEU A 122 0.91 -15.92 3.47
CA LEU A 122 1.53 -14.65 3.79
C LEU A 122 2.45 -14.84 5.01
N LYS A 123 3.69 -14.38 4.88
CA LYS A 123 4.71 -14.43 5.94
C LYS A 123 5.08 -13.05 6.45
N ARG A 124 5.12 -12.06 5.56
CA ARG A 124 5.53 -10.69 5.89
C ARG A 124 4.59 -9.67 5.27
N LEU A 125 4.11 -8.76 6.10
CA LEU A 125 3.35 -7.58 5.69
C LEU A 125 4.05 -6.34 6.22
N THR A 126 4.52 -5.47 5.33
CA THR A 126 5.12 -4.18 5.70
C THR A 126 4.23 -3.03 5.25
N LEU A 127 3.78 -2.21 6.20
CA LEU A 127 2.96 -1.03 5.96
C LEU A 127 3.74 0.22 6.36
N ASP A 128 4.26 0.96 5.38
CA ASP A 128 5.07 2.15 5.61
C ASP A 128 4.27 3.43 5.37
N THR A 129 3.93 4.10 6.47
CA THR A 129 3.11 5.32 6.50
C THR A 129 3.89 6.61 6.18
N THR A 130 5.21 6.52 6.02
CA THR A 130 6.10 7.69 5.90
C THR A 130 6.39 8.13 4.45
N ALA A 131 5.74 7.47 3.47
CA ALA A 131 5.94 7.70 2.03
C ALA A 131 7.41 7.72 1.56
N GLY A 132 8.27 6.93 2.24
CA GLY A 132 9.68 6.85 1.89
C GLY A 132 10.50 8.09 2.23
N ALA A 133 9.97 9.02 3.04
CA ALA A 133 10.76 10.12 3.59
C ALA A 133 11.92 9.57 4.45
N ALA A 134 13.10 10.18 4.34
CA ALA A 134 14.29 9.67 5.00
C ALA A 134 14.10 9.71 6.52
N ARG A 135 14.21 8.52 7.11
CA ARG A 135 14.16 8.27 8.54
C ARG A 135 15.29 9.00 9.25
N CYS A 136 15.03 9.49 10.46
CA CYS A 136 16.04 10.06 11.35
C CYS A 136 16.93 8.97 12.03
N TYR A 137 16.82 7.70 11.59
CA TYR A 137 17.49 6.52 12.17
C TYR A 137 18.82 6.12 11.50
N LEU A 138 19.19 6.73 10.38
CA LEU A 138 20.54 6.59 9.81
C LEU A 138 21.37 7.78 10.27
N GLY A 139 22.19 7.55 11.30
CA GLY A 139 22.93 8.58 12.02
C GLY A 139 23.75 9.51 11.12
N LYS A 140 23.90 10.76 11.62
CA LYS A 140 24.69 11.91 11.12
C LYS A 140 23.93 13.09 10.51
N SER A 141 22.59 13.12 10.53
CA SER A 141 21.88 14.39 10.34
C SER A 141 20.90 14.64 11.48
N SER A 142 21.11 15.74 12.20
CA SER A 142 20.26 16.23 13.31
C SER A 142 18.94 16.82 12.82
N LYS A 143 18.56 16.58 11.56
CA LYS A 143 17.40 17.19 10.91
C LYS A 143 16.64 16.10 10.19
N CYS A 144 15.45 15.79 10.68
CA CYS A 144 14.49 15.00 9.94
C CYS A 144 14.21 15.73 8.61
N THR A 145 14.66 15.14 7.49
CA THR A 145 14.35 15.70 6.17
C THR A 145 12.85 15.72 6.00
N LYS A 146 12.34 16.87 5.53
CA LYS A 146 10.90 17.17 5.42
C LYS A 146 10.15 15.95 4.86
N MET A 147 9.17 15.45 5.61
CA MET A 147 8.27 14.44 5.09
C MET A 147 7.51 15.06 3.91
N TRP A 148 7.53 14.39 2.76
CA TRP A 148 6.77 14.86 1.59
C TRP A 148 5.27 14.63 1.76
N THR A 149 4.87 13.81 2.74
CA THR A 149 3.48 13.51 3.12
C THR A 149 2.97 14.36 4.28
N ASP A 150 1.64 14.51 4.33
CA ASP A 150 0.89 15.10 5.42
C ASP A 150 1.05 14.28 6.73
N ILE A 151 1.56 14.90 7.80
CA ILE A 151 1.75 14.28 9.13
C ILE A 151 0.42 13.81 9.71
N GLY A 152 -0.65 14.57 9.50
CA GLY A 152 -1.99 14.18 9.93
C GLY A 152 -2.44 12.89 9.22
N GLU A 153 -2.09 12.74 7.94
CA GLU A 153 -2.37 11.51 7.20
C GLU A 153 -1.58 10.31 7.74
N ALA A 154 -0.28 10.46 8.04
CA ALA A 154 0.52 9.35 8.58
C ALA A 154 -0.05 8.82 9.90
N HIS A 155 -0.49 9.71 10.80
CA HIS A 155 -1.16 9.31 12.04
C HIS A 155 -2.52 8.66 11.78
N ARG A 156 -3.34 9.19 10.85
CA ARG A 156 -4.61 8.56 10.45
C ARG A 156 -4.38 7.17 9.86
N ALA A 157 -3.37 6.99 9.03
CA ALA A 157 -2.99 5.71 8.45
C ALA A 157 -2.60 4.70 9.54
N LEU A 158 -1.77 5.11 10.50
CA LEU A 158 -1.40 4.29 11.65
C LEU A 158 -2.63 3.89 12.49
N TRP A 159 -3.52 4.85 12.73
CA TRP A 159 -4.75 4.57 13.46
C TRP A 159 -5.64 3.58 12.71
N ALA A 160 -5.74 3.70 11.38
CA ALA A 160 -6.49 2.76 10.54
C ALA A 160 -5.92 1.33 10.60
N VAL A 161 -4.59 1.18 10.63
CA VAL A 161 -3.95 -0.15 10.84
C VAL A 161 -4.39 -0.76 12.16
N ARG A 162 -4.29 0.01 13.25
CA ARG A 162 -4.65 -0.44 14.60
C ARG A 162 -6.12 -0.83 14.72
N THR A 163 -7.00 -0.03 14.13
CA THR A 163 -8.45 -0.21 14.22
C THR A 163 -8.97 -1.35 13.32
N TYR A 164 -8.48 -1.46 12.09
CA TYR A 164 -9.13 -2.32 11.07
C TYR A 164 -8.32 -3.54 10.67
N LEU A 165 -6.99 -3.52 10.83
CA LEU A 165 -6.11 -4.56 10.28
C LEU A 165 -5.49 -5.45 11.36
N MET A 166 -5.17 -4.92 12.54
CA MET A 166 -4.51 -5.70 13.60
C MET A 166 -5.27 -6.97 13.99
N GLY A 167 -6.60 -6.89 14.13
CA GLY A 167 -7.43 -8.06 14.47
C GLY A 167 -7.55 -9.11 13.35
N LYS A 168 -6.96 -8.87 12.18
CA LYS A 168 -7.01 -9.75 11.00
C LYS A 168 -5.65 -10.34 10.64
N VAL A 169 -4.58 -9.87 11.29
CA VAL A 169 -3.24 -10.40 11.06
C VAL A 169 -3.14 -11.78 11.70
N LEU A 170 -2.87 -12.80 10.87
CA LEU A 170 -2.65 -14.16 11.36
C LEU A 170 -1.39 -14.21 12.25
N PRO A 171 -1.36 -15.03 13.31
CA PRO A 171 -0.21 -15.08 14.23
C PRO A 171 1.14 -15.42 13.57
N ALA A 172 1.12 -16.12 12.43
CA ALA A 172 2.31 -16.50 11.68
C ALA A 172 2.86 -15.37 10.77
N VAL A 173 2.12 -14.26 10.63
CA VAL A 173 2.50 -13.13 9.77
C VAL A 173 3.32 -12.13 10.57
N GLU A 174 4.54 -11.86 10.14
CA GLU A 174 5.35 -10.75 10.61
C GLU A 174 4.77 -9.43 10.06
N LEU A 175 4.08 -8.67 10.92
CA LEU A 175 3.57 -7.34 10.60
C LEU A 175 4.59 -6.27 11.03
N ASN A 176 5.10 -5.53 10.04
CA ASN A 176 5.99 -4.40 10.23
C ASN A 176 5.28 -3.10 9.86
N VAL A 177 4.90 -2.30 10.85
CA VAL A 177 4.33 -0.96 10.62
C VAL A 177 5.42 0.08 10.81
N VAL A 178 5.71 0.86 9.77
CA VAL A 178 6.65 1.97 9.87
C VAL A 178 5.88 3.21 10.25
N GLU A 179 6.14 3.70 11.47
CA GLU A 179 5.50 4.86 12.05
C GLU A 179 6.27 6.17 11.71
N PRO A 180 5.58 7.32 11.67
CA PRO A 180 6.23 8.63 11.62
C PRO A 180 7.11 8.87 12.86
N CYS A 181 8.23 9.57 12.71
CA CYS A 181 9.06 10.03 13.84
C CYS A 181 8.27 10.92 14.81
N ILE A 182 8.49 10.79 16.12
CA ILE A 182 7.77 11.57 17.14
C ILE A 182 8.23 13.05 17.17
N GLN A 183 9.44 13.36 16.71
CA GLN A 183 10.05 14.71 16.79
C GLN A 183 9.77 15.61 15.57
N PHE A 184 8.67 15.43 14.85
CA PHE A 184 8.40 16.25 13.66
C PHE A 184 8.08 17.71 14.03
N HIS A 185 8.86 18.65 13.47
CA HIS A 185 8.54 20.07 13.52
C HIS A 185 7.50 20.42 12.45
N VAL A 186 6.36 20.96 12.86
CA VAL A 186 5.40 21.61 11.96
C VAL A 186 6.06 22.90 11.47
N ALA A 187 6.32 23.00 10.16
CA ALA A 187 6.67 24.29 9.59
C ALA A 187 5.38 25.12 9.49
N GLU A 188 5.25 26.12 10.35
CA GLU A 188 4.30 27.21 10.12
C GLU A 188 4.66 27.87 8.78
N TYR A 189 3.69 27.93 7.87
CA TYR A 189 3.83 28.72 6.65
C TYR A 189 3.76 30.19 7.07
N LEU A 190 4.90 30.89 7.07
CA LEU A 190 4.89 32.33 6.92
C LEU A 190 4.48 32.62 5.47
N ILE A 191 3.23 33.05 5.32
CA ILE A 191 2.74 33.69 4.10
C ILE A 191 3.46 35.04 4.03
N SER A 192 4.33 35.21 3.04
CA SER A 192 4.86 36.52 2.61
C SER A 192 4.06 37.01 1.42
#